data_AF-A0A961YF22-F1
#
_entry.id   AF-A0A961YF22-F1
#
_cell.length_a   1.000
_cell.length_b   1.000
_cell.length_c   1.000
_cell.angle_alpha   90.00
_cell.angle_beta   90.00
_cell.angle_gamma   90.00
#
_symmetry.space_group_name_H-M   'P 1'
#
loop_
_entity.id
_entity.type
_entity.pdbx_description
1 polymer ?
#
loop_
_entity_poly.entity_id
_entity_poly.type
_entity_poly.pdbx_seq_one_letter_code
_entity_poly.pdbx_strand_id
1 'polypeptide(L)'
;MARQYAAGVRAEGGATAQIRADVARFFCDLRSTIGVDQVQAATSLRTSLASISALEQADAARLPPWPEVERIVMAYAAWAGIDARPVLTALGILVRDAQQRQQTARHAEAARPAVNASSERLRYMRDAIAESAMRLPIEALNQARERPVRTFYALSLPLGLALLMLNTNMLSGTLSHVRGPFTRAAHYLHDVMAVHFAPEREGLRWIEVTDPRARRSDRLHQPER
;
A
#
# COMPACT_ATOMS: atom_id res chain seq x y z
N MET A 1 -2.98 -2.91 -18.58
CA MET A 1 -3.47 -2.48 -17.25
C MET A 1 -3.46 -3.57 -16.18
N ALA A 2 -3.91 -4.82 -16.44
CA ALA A 2 -3.93 -5.88 -15.42
C ALA A 2 -2.57 -6.24 -14.77
N ARG A 3 -1.45 -6.14 -15.50
CA ARG A 3 -0.10 -6.45 -14.98
C ARG A 3 0.46 -5.41 -13.99
N GLN A 4 0.16 -4.13 -14.18
CA GLN A 4 0.61 -3.07 -13.26
C GLN A 4 -0.19 -3.09 -11.94
N TYR A 5 -1.49 -3.40 -12.01
CA TYR A 5 -2.32 -3.54 -10.81
C TYR A 5 -1.89 -4.74 -9.96
N ALA A 6 -1.58 -5.88 -10.59
CA ALA A 6 -1.07 -7.07 -9.90
C ALA A 6 0.31 -6.86 -9.27
N ALA A 7 1.16 -6.01 -9.84
CA ALA A 7 2.49 -5.70 -9.28
C ALA A 7 2.39 -4.80 -8.05
N GLY A 8 1.50 -3.79 -8.07
CA GLY A 8 1.24 -2.91 -6.93
C GLY A 8 0.68 -3.65 -5.72
N VAL A 9 -0.36 -4.48 -5.93
CA VAL A 9 -0.97 -5.29 -4.85
C VAL A 9 0.02 -6.29 -4.25
N ARG A 10 0.94 -6.83 -5.06
CA ARG A 10 1.96 -7.78 -4.59
C ARG A 10 3.07 -7.08 -3.80
N ALA A 11 3.44 -5.86 -4.19
CA ALA A 11 4.40 -5.04 -3.44
C ALA A 11 3.82 -4.57 -2.10
N GLU A 12 2.56 -4.12 -2.07
CA GLU A 12 1.88 -3.74 -0.82
C GLU A 12 1.67 -4.92 0.13
N GLY A 13 1.29 -6.09 -0.40
CA GLY A 13 1.20 -7.33 0.39
C GLY A 13 2.56 -7.79 0.94
N GLY A 14 3.66 -7.51 0.21
CA GLY A 14 5.02 -7.75 0.68
C GLY A 14 5.43 -6.82 1.83
N ALA A 15 5.08 -5.53 1.74
CA ALA A 15 5.37 -4.56 2.78
C ALA A 15 4.64 -4.88 4.10
N THR A 16 3.35 -5.26 4.04
CA THR A 16 2.61 -5.65 5.25
C THR A 16 3.08 -6.97 5.85
N ALA A 17 3.54 -7.91 5.01
CA ALA A 17 4.19 -9.13 5.48
C ALA A 17 5.51 -8.85 6.22
N GLN A 18 6.31 -7.90 5.72
CA GLN A 18 7.53 -7.47 6.40
C GLN A 18 7.22 -6.82 7.76
N ILE A 19 6.27 -5.88 7.80
CA ILE A 19 5.83 -5.24 9.06
C ILE A 19 5.38 -6.30 10.07
N ARG A 20 4.64 -7.33 9.63
CA ARG A 20 4.21 -8.43 10.49
C ARG A 20 5.39 -9.18 11.10
N ALA A 21 6.38 -9.55 10.28
CA ALA A 21 7.56 -10.25 10.73
C ALA A 21 8.37 -9.41 11.73
N ASP A 22 8.50 -8.11 11.48
CA ASP A 22 9.23 -7.18 12.35
C ASP A 22 8.53 -7.03 13.71
N VAL A 23 7.19 -6.91 13.72
CA VAL A 23 6.40 -6.81 14.96
C VAL A 23 6.45 -8.12 15.76
N ALA A 24 6.31 -9.28 15.10
CA ALA A 24 6.41 -10.58 15.75
C ALA A 24 7.78 -10.77 16.41
N ARG A 25 8.84 -10.45 15.66
CA ARG A 25 10.22 -10.49 16.17
C ARG A 25 10.42 -9.53 17.35
N PHE A 26 9.90 -8.32 17.25
CA PHE A 26 9.98 -7.33 18.34
C PHE A 26 9.42 -7.89 19.65
N PHE A 27 8.23 -8.48 19.66
CA PHE A 27 7.65 -9.02 20.90
C PHE A 27 8.43 -10.22 21.46
N CYS A 28 8.91 -11.12 20.58
CA CYS A 28 9.76 -12.23 20.97
C CYS A 28 11.09 -11.74 21.59
N ASP A 29 11.76 -10.81 20.93
CA ASP A 29 13.04 -10.25 21.37
C ASP A 29 12.85 -9.46 22.68
N LEU A 30 11.78 -8.67 22.78
CA LEU A 30 11.44 -7.91 23.98
C LEU A 30 11.23 -8.83 25.19
N ARG A 31 10.43 -9.90 25.02
CA ARG A 31 10.20 -10.88 26.07
C ARG A 31 11.51 -11.56 26.51
N SER A 32 12.32 -11.96 25.53
CA SER A 32 13.61 -12.61 25.80
C SER A 32 14.57 -11.69 26.55
N THR A 33 14.53 -10.38 26.27
CA THR A 33 15.37 -9.36 26.92
C THR A 33 14.93 -9.11 28.37
N ILE A 34 13.62 -9.07 28.62
CA ILE A 34 13.07 -8.95 29.98
C ILE A 34 13.30 -10.23 30.80
N GLY A 35 13.52 -11.37 30.13
CA GLY A 35 13.83 -12.65 30.78
C GLY A 35 12.59 -13.36 31.36
N VAL A 36 11.40 -13.11 30.81
CA VAL A 36 10.14 -13.71 31.27
C VAL A 36 9.57 -14.71 30.25
N ASP A 37 8.90 -15.75 30.74
CA ASP A 37 8.16 -16.67 29.87
C ASP A 37 6.79 -16.10 29.45
N GLN A 38 6.15 -16.64 28.40
CA GLN A 38 4.83 -16.20 27.93
C GLN A 38 3.76 -16.29 29.02
N VAL A 39 3.78 -17.36 29.83
CA VAL A 39 2.80 -17.54 30.91
C VAL A 39 3.01 -16.47 31.99
N GLN A 40 4.26 -16.21 32.35
CA GLN A 40 4.62 -15.17 33.33
C GLN A 40 4.24 -13.78 32.82
N ALA A 41 4.48 -13.48 31.55
CA ALA A 41 4.05 -12.24 30.92
C ALA A 41 2.52 -12.09 30.98
N ALA A 42 1.78 -13.13 30.64
CA ALA A 42 0.32 -13.12 30.70
C ALA A 42 -0.21 -12.85 32.12
N THR A 43 0.34 -13.52 33.13
CA THR A 43 -0.01 -13.30 34.54
C THR A 43 0.29 -11.87 34.98
N SER A 44 1.51 -11.40 34.73
CA SER A 44 1.98 -10.09 35.18
C SER A 44 1.28 -8.93 34.46
N LEU A 45 0.88 -9.12 33.19
CA LEU A 45 0.08 -8.15 32.41
C LEU A 45 -1.43 -8.29 32.63
N ARG A 46 -1.86 -9.27 33.44
CA ARG A 46 -3.28 -9.61 33.67
C ARG A 46 -4.05 -9.78 32.36
N THR A 47 -3.53 -10.62 31.48
CA THR A 47 -4.17 -10.97 30.21
C THR A 47 -4.08 -12.47 29.94
N SER A 48 -4.65 -12.93 28.84
CA SER A 48 -4.64 -14.33 28.46
C SER A 48 -3.34 -14.71 27.74
N LEU A 49 -2.93 -15.98 27.87
CA LEU A 49 -1.82 -16.53 27.08
C LEU A 49 -2.08 -16.41 25.57
N ALA A 50 -3.34 -16.55 25.15
CA ALA A 50 -3.72 -16.39 23.74
C ALA A 50 -3.45 -14.96 23.24
N SER A 51 -3.69 -13.93 24.07
CA SER A 51 -3.41 -12.53 23.72
C SER A 51 -1.91 -12.29 23.53
N ILE A 52 -1.06 -12.82 24.42
CA ILE A 52 0.40 -12.72 24.30
C ILE A 52 0.89 -13.47 23.06
N SER A 53 0.40 -14.69 22.84
CA SER A 53 0.74 -15.50 21.67
C SER A 53 0.31 -14.82 20.35
N ALA A 54 -0.85 -14.16 20.32
CA ALA A 54 -1.32 -13.40 19.16
C ALA A 54 -0.43 -12.18 18.87
N LEU A 55 0.08 -11.49 19.90
CA LEU A 55 1.02 -10.39 19.76
C LEU A 55 2.39 -10.88 19.26
N GLU A 56 2.94 -11.96 19.81
CA GLU A 56 4.21 -12.56 19.37
C GLU A 56 4.15 -13.13 17.95
N GLN A 57 2.97 -13.51 17.46
CA GLN A 57 2.76 -13.92 16.07
C GLN A 57 2.37 -12.77 15.14
N ALA A 58 2.15 -11.57 15.69
CA ALA A 58 1.54 -10.43 15.01
C ALA A 58 0.27 -10.83 14.22
N ASP A 59 -0.53 -11.73 14.80
CA ASP A 59 -1.76 -12.24 14.19
C ASP A 59 -2.92 -11.27 14.45
N ALA A 60 -3.07 -10.31 13.54
CA ALA A 60 -4.11 -9.29 13.58
C ALA A 60 -5.54 -9.83 13.69
N ALA A 61 -5.80 -11.08 13.29
CA ALA A 61 -7.14 -11.68 13.38
C ALA A 61 -7.47 -12.22 14.78
N ARG A 62 -6.45 -12.51 15.60
CA ARG A 62 -6.58 -13.08 16.95
C ARG A 62 -6.25 -12.09 18.06
N LEU A 63 -5.93 -10.84 17.71
CA LEU A 63 -5.69 -9.80 18.70
C LEU A 63 -6.95 -9.51 19.53
N PRO A 64 -6.78 -9.17 20.82
CA PRO A 64 -7.90 -8.70 21.63
C PRO A 64 -8.42 -7.34 21.11
N PRO A 65 -9.55 -6.83 21.65
CA PRO A 65 -10.04 -5.51 21.32
C PRO A 65 -8.96 -4.43 21.47
N TRP A 66 -8.98 -3.42 20.61
CA TRP A 66 -7.91 -2.41 20.54
C TRP A 66 -7.54 -1.74 21.87
N PRO A 67 -8.49 -1.36 22.76
CA PRO A 67 -8.13 -0.81 24.07
C PRO A 67 -7.30 -1.76 24.95
N GLU A 68 -7.52 -3.07 24.81
CA GLU A 68 -6.74 -4.07 25.51
C GLU A 68 -5.35 -4.24 24.87
N VAL A 69 -5.24 -4.20 23.54
CA VAL A 69 -3.94 -4.18 22.84
C VAL A 69 -3.10 -3.00 23.31
N GLU A 70 -3.66 -1.79 23.31
CA GLU A 70 -2.95 -0.59 23.78
C GLU A 70 -2.47 -0.75 25.22
N ARG A 71 -3.35 -1.18 26.13
CA ARG A 71 -3.00 -1.41 27.54
C ARG A 71 -1.85 -2.41 27.68
N ILE A 72 -1.91 -3.55 26.99
CA ILE A 72 -0.90 -4.60 27.06
C ILE A 72 0.43 -4.09 26.53
N VAL A 73 0.43 -3.51 25.34
CA VAL A 73 1.66 -3.06 24.66
C VAL A 73 2.32 -1.91 25.42
N MET A 74 1.54 -0.96 25.95
CA MET A 74 2.06 0.11 26.81
C MET A 74 2.70 -0.45 28.09
N ALA A 75 2.05 -1.41 28.76
CA ALA A 75 2.60 -2.03 29.96
C ALA A 75 3.87 -2.84 29.67
N TYR A 76 3.91 -3.53 28.54
CA TYR A 76 5.05 -4.33 28.12
C TYR A 76 6.26 -3.46 27.73
N ALA A 77 6.02 -2.38 26.99
CA ALA A 77 7.02 -1.37 26.66
C ALA A 77 7.55 -0.67 27.91
N ALA A 78 6.70 -0.41 28.90
CA ALA A 78 7.10 0.17 30.18
C ALA A 78 8.07 -0.74 30.96
N TRP A 79 7.90 -2.06 30.90
CA TRP A 79 8.85 -3.00 31.54
C TRP A 79 10.23 -2.95 30.92
N ALA A 80 10.32 -2.68 29.61
CA ALA A 80 11.59 -2.52 28.91
C ALA A 80 12.10 -1.07 28.85
N GLY A 81 11.33 -0.11 29.36
CA GLY A 81 11.68 1.32 29.30
C GLY A 81 11.73 1.90 27.88
N ILE A 82 10.93 1.36 26.95
CA ILE A 82 10.89 1.80 25.53
C ILE A 82 9.57 2.50 25.19
N ASP A 83 9.56 3.29 24.11
CA ASP A 83 8.33 3.89 23.59
C ASP A 83 7.47 2.86 22.85
N ALA A 84 6.20 2.75 23.24
CA ALA A 84 5.22 1.87 22.64
C ALA A 84 4.57 2.42 21.36
N ARG A 85 4.64 3.72 21.11
CA ARG A 85 3.91 4.36 19.99
C ARG A 85 4.29 3.80 18.61
N PRO A 86 5.57 3.52 18.31
CA PRO A 86 5.95 2.96 17.00
C PRO A 86 5.32 1.58 16.76
N VAL A 87 5.38 0.68 17.76
CA VAL A 87 4.82 -0.68 17.62
C VAL A 87 3.28 -0.66 17.57
N LEU A 88 2.63 0.23 18.33
CA LEU A 88 1.17 0.44 18.21
C LEU A 88 0.78 0.94 16.83
N THR A 89 1.57 1.82 16.23
CA THR A 89 1.34 2.31 14.86
C THR A 89 1.44 1.16 13.85
N ALA A 90 2.48 0.32 13.98
CA ALA A 90 2.68 -0.85 13.13
C ALA A 90 1.54 -1.87 13.27
N LEU A 91 1.13 -2.19 14.50
CA LEU A 91 -0.03 -3.05 14.76
C LEU A 91 -1.32 -2.48 14.16
N GLY A 92 -1.53 -1.16 14.26
CA GLY A 92 -2.67 -0.48 13.65
C GLY A 92 -2.70 -0.61 12.12
N ILE A 93 -1.55 -0.60 11.45
CA ILE A 93 -1.44 -0.89 10.01
C ILE A 93 -1.86 -2.34 9.72
N LEU A 94 -1.36 -3.31 10.49
CA LEU A 94 -1.67 -4.73 10.32
C LEU A 94 -3.16 -5.04 10.54
N VAL A 95 -3.77 -4.43 11.56
CA VAL A 95 -5.21 -4.59 11.86
C VAL A 95 -6.06 -4.03 10.73
N ARG A 96 -5.76 -2.82 10.24
CA ARG A 96 -6.50 -2.22 9.12
C ARG A 96 -6.39 -3.05 7.84
N ASP A 97 -5.18 -3.52 7.52
CA ASP A 97 -4.95 -4.39 6.36
C ASP A 97 -5.75 -5.70 6.48
N ALA A 98 -5.75 -6.34 7.65
CA ALA A 98 -6.52 -7.55 7.89
C ALA A 98 -8.04 -7.31 7.76
N GLN A 99 -8.55 -6.21 8.30
CA GLN A 99 -9.95 -5.82 8.18
C GLN A 99 -10.35 -5.59 6.71
N GLN A 100 -9.50 -4.89 5.94
CA GLN A 100 -9.73 -4.63 4.52
C GLN A 100 -9.73 -5.93 3.70
N ARG A 101 -8.80 -6.85 3.98
CA ARG A 101 -8.80 -8.20 3.38
C ARG A 101 -10.05 -8.99 3.71
N GLN A 102 -10.57 -8.87 4.93
CA GLN A 102 -11.81 -9.55 5.31
C GLN A 102 -13.05 -8.93 4.64
N GLN A 103 -13.11 -7.60 4.55
CA GLN A 103 -14.20 -6.90 3.85
C GLN A 103 -14.21 -7.25 2.36
N THR A 104 -13.06 -7.20 1.69
CA THR A 104 -12.95 -7.57 0.28
C THR A 104 -13.33 -9.03 0.03
N ALA A 105 -12.94 -9.95 0.92
CA ALA A 105 -13.38 -11.35 0.84
C ALA A 105 -14.91 -11.50 1.00
N ARG A 106 -15.52 -10.79 1.96
CA ARG A 106 -16.98 -10.78 2.15
C ARG A 106 -17.72 -10.20 0.94
N HIS A 107 -17.21 -9.10 0.37
CA HIS A 107 -17.79 -8.50 -0.84
C HIS A 107 -17.66 -9.43 -2.05
N ALA A 108 -16.50 -10.08 -2.22
CA ALA A 108 -16.30 -11.07 -3.27
C ALA A 108 -17.27 -12.25 -3.11
N GLU A 109 -17.47 -12.73 -1.88
CA GLU A 109 -18.40 -13.81 -1.57
C GLU A 109 -19.87 -13.41 -1.83
N ALA A 110 -20.28 -12.22 -1.44
CA ALA A 110 -21.60 -11.68 -1.74
C ALA A 110 -21.83 -11.49 -3.26
N ALA A 111 -20.78 -11.21 -4.03
CA ALA A 111 -20.85 -11.04 -5.48
C ALA A 111 -20.83 -12.38 -6.25
N ARG A 112 -20.43 -13.50 -5.62
CA ARG A 112 -20.40 -14.84 -6.24
C ARG A 112 -21.69 -15.22 -6.97
N PRO A 113 -22.91 -15.09 -6.41
CA PRO A 113 -24.14 -15.47 -7.11
C PRO A 113 -24.36 -14.67 -8.40
N ALA A 114 -24.06 -13.37 -8.42
CA ALA A 114 -24.20 -12.52 -9.60
C ALA A 114 -23.15 -12.86 -10.68
N VAL A 115 -21.91 -13.17 -10.27
CA VAL A 115 -20.84 -13.61 -11.17
C VAL A 115 -21.14 -14.99 -11.76
N ASN A 116 -21.72 -15.89 -10.97
CA ASN A 116 -22.14 -17.22 -11.45
C ASN A 116 -23.29 -17.10 -12.44
N ALA A 117 -24.34 -16.32 -12.14
CA ALA A 117 -25.47 -16.11 -13.04
C ALA A 117 -25.07 -15.45 -14.38
N SER A 118 -24.15 -14.48 -14.35
CA SER A 118 -23.61 -13.87 -15.57
C SER A 118 -22.72 -14.82 -16.38
N SER A 119 -21.94 -15.67 -15.70
CA SER A 119 -21.13 -16.72 -16.35
C SER A 119 -22.02 -17.79 -17.01
N GLU A 120 -23.11 -18.19 -16.36
CA GLU A 120 -24.11 -19.11 -16.93
C GLU A 120 -24.79 -18.50 -18.15
N ARG A 121 -25.19 -17.22 -18.08
CA ARG A 121 -25.78 -16.51 -19.21
C ARG A 121 -24.81 -16.39 -20.39
N LEU A 122 -23.54 -16.12 -20.13
CA LEU A 122 -22.50 -16.10 -21.16
C LEU A 122 -22.28 -17.46 -21.80
N ARG A 123 -22.31 -18.55 -21.01
CA ARG A 123 -22.24 -19.92 -21.54
C ARG A 123 -23.44 -20.21 -22.44
N TYR A 124 -24.65 -19.91 -21.97
CA TYR A 124 -25.87 -20.05 -22.76
C TYR A 124 -25.82 -19.25 -24.07
N MET A 125 -25.36 -17.99 -24.03
CA MET A 125 -25.18 -17.18 -25.25
C MET A 125 -24.11 -17.74 -26.17
N ARG A 126 -22.99 -18.23 -25.63
CA ARG A 126 -21.93 -18.86 -26.43
C ARG A 126 -22.44 -20.09 -27.15
N ASP A 127 -23.23 -20.92 -26.47
CA ASP A 127 -23.79 -22.13 -27.06
C ASP A 127 -24.83 -21.78 -28.13
N ALA A 128 -25.68 -20.77 -27.90
CA ALA A 128 -26.60 -20.23 -28.91
C ALA A 128 -25.89 -19.59 -30.13
N ILE A 129 -24.75 -18.93 -29.92
CA ILE A 129 -23.92 -18.37 -30.99
C ILE A 129 -23.19 -19.49 -31.76
N ALA A 130 -22.68 -20.51 -31.07
CA ALA A 130 -22.06 -21.66 -31.72
C ALA A 130 -23.07 -22.43 -32.59
N GLU A 131 -24.30 -22.57 -32.12
CA GLU A 131 -25.39 -23.20 -32.88
C GLU A 131 -25.81 -22.36 -34.10
N SER A 132 -25.82 -21.03 -33.98
CA SER A 132 -26.11 -20.14 -35.11
C SER A 132 -24.94 -19.93 -36.08
N ALA A 133 -23.69 -20.11 -35.63
CA ALA A 133 -22.50 -20.06 -36.48
C ALA A 133 -22.42 -21.24 -37.46
N MET A 134 -23.05 -22.38 -37.14
CA MET A 134 -23.21 -23.50 -38.07
C MET A 134 -24.23 -23.20 -39.21
N ARG A 135 -24.92 -22.05 -39.16
CA ARG A 135 -25.88 -21.61 -40.19
C ARG A 135 -25.50 -20.31 -40.88
N LEU A 136 -24.29 -19.79 -40.70
CA LEU A 136 -23.83 -18.62 -41.46
C LEU A 136 -23.53 -19.03 -42.91
N PRO A 137 -24.31 -18.57 -43.91
CA PRO A 137 -23.98 -18.78 -45.31
C PRO A 137 -22.66 -18.04 -45.61
N ILE A 138 -21.70 -18.76 -46.17
CA ILE A 138 -20.34 -18.29 -46.49
C ILE A 138 -20.39 -17.04 -47.40
N GLU A 139 -21.51 -16.83 -48.10
CA GLU A 139 -21.77 -15.70 -49.00
C GLU A 139 -21.80 -14.33 -48.28
N ALA A 140 -22.18 -14.25 -47.01
CA ALA A 140 -22.30 -12.96 -46.30
C ALA A 140 -20.95 -12.42 -45.78
N LEU A 141 -19.97 -13.29 -45.55
CA LEU A 141 -18.65 -12.89 -45.01
C LEU A 141 -17.80 -12.16 -46.06
N ASN A 142 -18.02 -12.43 -47.35
CA ASN A 142 -17.30 -11.79 -48.45
C ASN A 142 -17.75 -10.34 -48.69
N GLN A 143 -18.98 -9.97 -48.31
CA GLN A 143 -19.53 -8.62 -48.54
C GLN A 143 -19.04 -7.58 -47.51
N ALA A 144 -18.53 -8.02 -46.34
CA ALA A 144 -18.01 -7.13 -45.31
C ALA A 144 -16.54 -6.71 -45.54
N ARG A 145 -15.85 -7.32 -46.51
CA ARG A 145 -14.43 -7.08 -46.80
C ARG A 145 -14.17 -5.85 -47.67
N GLU A 146 -15.22 -5.18 -48.15
CA GLU A 146 -15.12 -4.07 -49.12
C GLU A 146 -15.28 -2.66 -48.54
N ARG A 147 -15.19 -2.43 -47.21
CA ARG A 147 -15.26 -1.07 -46.66
C ARG A 147 -13.92 -0.52 -46.14
N PRO A 148 -13.54 0.73 -46.50
CA PRO A 148 -12.15 1.16 -46.56
C PRO A 148 -11.56 1.58 -45.21
N VAL A 149 -10.30 1.22 -45.05
CA VAL A 149 -9.37 1.21 -43.88
C VAL A 149 -9.06 2.60 -43.27
N ARG A 150 -9.79 3.66 -43.60
CA ARG A 150 -9.37 5.05 -43.26
C ARG A 150 -9.68 5.50 -41.83
N THR A 151 -10.57 4.84 -41.11
CA THR A 151 -11.02 5.30 -39.78
C THR A 151 -10.11 4.88 -38.61
N PHE A 152 -9.21 3.92 -38.81
CA PHE A 152 -8.35 3.41 -37.72
C PHE A 152 -7.18 4.33 -37.36
N TYR A 153 -6.72 5.20 -38.29
CA TYR A 153 -5.62 6.13 -38.03
C TYR A 153 -6.03 7.41 -37.29
N ALA A 154 -7.31 7.80 -37.35
CA ALA A 154 -7.80 9.02 -36.73
C ALA A 154 -7.86 8.92 -35.19
N LEU A 155 -8.01 7.71 -34.64
CA LEU A 155 -8.09 7.49 -33.20
C LEU A 155 -6.76 7.11 -32.53
N SER A 156 -5.81 6.50 -33.26
CA SER A 156 -4.55 6.05 -32.65
C SER A 156 -3.57 7.19 -32.36
N LEU A 157 -3.61 8.27 -33.14
CA LEU A 157 -2.73 9.43 -33.02
C LEU A 157 -2.97 10.27 -31.75
N PRO A 158 -4.21 10.70 -31.43
CA PRO A 158 -4.46 11.43 -30.18
C PRO A 158 -4.29 10.57 -28.94
N LEU A 159 -4.58 9.26 -29.03
CA LEU A 159 -4.41 8.33 -27.92
C LEU A 159 -2.94 8.06 -27.60
N GLY A 160 -2.07 7.96 -28.61
CA GLY A 160 -0.62 7.85 -28.43
C GLY A 160 0.02 9.11 -27.84
N LEU A 161 -0.43 10.29 -28.27
CA LEU A 161 0.03 11.58 -27.73
C LEU A 161 -0.41 11.79 -26.27
N ALA A 162 -1.65 11.41 -25.94
CA ALA A 162 -2.15 11.41 -24.57
C ALA A 162 -1.38 10.42 -23.69
N LEU A 163 -1.04 9.23 -24.21
CA LEU A 163 -0.22 8.26 -23.48
C LEU A 163 1.20 8.77 -23.22
N LEU A 164 1.77 9.58 -24.12
CA LEU A 164 3.09 10.19 -23.95
C LEU A 164 3.07 11.32 -22.91
N MET A 165 2.00 12.13 -22.88
CA MET A 165 1.81 13.23 -21.93
C MET A 165 1.51 12.76 -20.49
N LEU A 166 0.82 11.62 -20.30
CA LEU A 166 0.54 11.07 -18.97
C LEU A 166 1.68 10.20 -18.39
N ASN A 167 2.71 9.90 -19.18
CA ASN A 167 3.88 9.12 -18.76
C ASN A 167 5.11 10.02 -18.55
N THR A 168 4.97 11.08 -17.75
CA THR A 168 6.11 11.87 -17.24
C THR A 168 7.07 11.06 -16.35
N ASN A 169 6.72 9.82 -16.00
CA ASN A 169 7.57 8.94 -15.17
C ASN A 169 8.45 7.96 -15.96
N MET A 170 8.46 8.02 -17.31
CA MET A 170 9.40 7.26 -18.15
C MET A 170 10.33 8.15 -18.99
N LEU A 171 10.53 9.41 -18.58
CA LEU A 171 11.65 10.24 -19.05
C LEU A 171 12.85 10.23 -18.09
N SER A 172 12.95 9.23 -17.20
CA SER A 172 14.13 9.03 -16.32
C SER A 172 15.05 7.90 -16.78
N GLY A 173 14.64 7.10 -17.78
CA GLY A 173 15.41 5.92 -18.22
C GLY A 173 16.53 6.21 -19.23
N THR A 174 16.62 7.42 -19.79
CA THR A 174 17.56 7.75 -20.87
C THR A 174 18.39 9.01 -20.62
N LEU A 175 18.45 9.54 -19.39
CA LEU A 175 19.28 10.70 -19.02
C LEU A 175 20.33 10.37 -17.95
N SER A 176 21.03 9.24 -18.10
CA SER A 176 22.20 8.87 -17.29
C SER A 176 23.45 9.70 -17.64
N HIS A 177 23.31 11.00 -17.90
CA HIS A 177 24.45 11.88 -18.18
C HIS A 177 24.42 13.27 -17.55
N VAL A 178 23.54 13.56 -16.58
CA VAL A 178 23.56 14.88 -15.93
C VAL A 178 23.63 14.77 -14.40
N ARG A 179 24.85 15.02 -13.93
CA ARG A 179 25.27 15.34 -12.57
C ARG A 179 24.55 16.62 -12.10
N GLY A 180 23.97 16.65 -10.90
CA GLY A 180 23.77 17.91 -10.15
C GLY A 180 22.44 18.23 -9.48
N PRO A 181 21.24 18.07 -10.09
CA PRO A 181 20.03 18.73 -9.54
C PRO A 181 19.18 17.87 -8.58
N PHE A 182 19.43 16.56 -8.48
CA PHE A 182 18.58 15.64 -7.69
C PHE A 182 18.71 15.75 -6.16
N THR A 183 19.73 16.43 -5.65
CA THR A 183 19.88 16.64 -4.20
C THR A 183 18.87 17.62 -3.63
N ARG A 184 18.32 18.55 -4.44
CA ARG A 184 17.33 19.54 -3.95
C ARG A 184 15.93 18.93 -3.74
N ALA A 185 15.55 17.93 -4.52
CA ALA A 185 14.24 17.28 -4.39
C ALA A 185 14.14 16.36 -3.17
N ALA A 186 15.24 15.71 -2.79
CA ALA A 186 15.29 14.87 -1.58
C ALA A 186 15.18 15.71 -0.29
N HIS A 187 15.78 16.91 -0.26
CA HIS A 187 15.61 17.85 0.85
C HIS A 187 14.18 18.41 0.96
N TYR A 188 13.51 18.64 -0.18
CA TYR A 188 12.11 19.09 -0.18
C TYR A 188 11.15 18.04 0.41
N LEU A 189 11.39 16.76 0.16
CA LEU A 189 10.56 15.66 0.70
C LEU A 189 10.77 15.45 2.21
N HIS A 190 12.01 15.62 2.68
CA HIS A 190 12.33 15.60 4.11
C HIS A 190 11.72 16.79 4.86
N ASP A 191 11.78 18.00 4.30
CA ASP A 191 11.16 19.20 4.89
C ASP A 191 9.63 19.11 4.91
N VAL A 192 8.99 18.55 3.87
CA VAL A 192 7.53 18.35 3.86
C VAL A 192 7.10 17.36 4.94
N MET A 193 7.88 16.30 5.19
CA MET A 193 7.60 15.30 6.23
C MET A 193 7.89 15.83 7.64
N ALA A 194 8.97 16.60 7.81
CA ALA A 194 9.32 17.25 9.08
C ALA A 194 8.31 18.35 9.45
N VAL A 195 7.78 19.06 8.45
CA VAL A 195 6.61 19.91 8.63
C VAL A 195 5.45 19.00 9.03
N HIS A 196 4.93 18.11 8.18
CA HIS A 196 3.68 17.37 8.46
C HIS A 196 3.60 16.61 9.80
N PHE A 197 4.72 16.14 10.34
CA PHE A 197 4.74 15.31 11.56
C PHE A 197 5.40 15.96 12.78
N ALA A 198 5.72 17.25 12.74
CA ALA A 198 6.24 17.96 13.91
C ALA A 198 5.19 18.02 15.05
N PRO A 199 5.55 17.66 16.29
CA PRO A 199 4.65 17.71 17.45
C PRO A 199 4.29 19.16 17.80
N GLU A 200 3.00 19.45 17.92
CA GLU A 200 2.50 20.76 18.36
C GLU A 200 2.52 20.86 19.89
N ARG A 201 3.26 21.84 20.42
CA ARG A 201 3.12 22.33 21.79
C ARG A 201 2.80 23.81 21.73
N GLU A 202 1.73 24.22 22.41
CA GLU A 202 1.36 25.63 22.63
C GLU A 202 1.07 26.46 21.36
N GLY A 203 0.53 25.84 20.30
CA GLY A 203 0.08 26.55 19.10
C GLY A 203 1.18 27.01 18.15
N LEU A 204 2.42 26.55 18.33
CA LEU A 204 3.54 26.79 17.43
C LEU A 204 4.26 25.48 17.09
N ARG A 205 4.52 25.26 15.79
CA ARG A 205 5.10 24.04 15.25
C ARG A 205 6.63 24.08 15.31
N TRP A 206 7.23 23.25 16.15
CA TRP A 206 8.69 23.16 16.29
C TRP A 206 9.26 22.11 15.34
N ILE A 207 10.17 22.52 14.46
CA ILE A 207 10.95 21.62 13.59
C ILE A 207 12.35 21.54 14.19
N GLU A 208 12.72 20.39 14.76
CA GLU A 208 14.10 20.15 15.21
C GLU A 208 15.01 20.00 13.99
N VAL A 209 15.87 20.99 13.80
CA VAL A 209 16.86 21.02 12.72
C VAL A 209 18.13 20.34 13.22
N THR A 210 18.46 19.18 12.65
CA THR A 210 19.63 18.37 13.03
C THR A 210 20.96 19.02 12.66
N ASP A 211 21.00 20.03 11.78
CA ASP A 211 22.22 20.80 11.48
C ASP A 211 21.94 22.31 11.26
N PRO A 212 22.27 23.19 12.23
CA PRO A 212 22.05 24.63 12.11
C PRO A 212 23.00 25.33 11.12
N ARG A 213 24.04 24.66 10.61
CA ARG A 213 25.01 25.28 9.68
C ARG A 213 24.54 25.30 8.23
N ALA A 214 23.59 24.46 7.86
CA ALA A 214 23.04 24.38 6.50
C ALA A 214 22.29 25.66 6.06
N ARG A 215 21.87 26.53 6.99
CA ARG A 215 21.17 27.79 6.67
C ARG A 215 22.08 28.99 6.41
N ARG A 216 23.38 28.93 6.69
CA ARG A 216 24.25 30.12 6.60
C ARG A 216 24.69 30.47 5.18
N SER A 217 24.47 29.60 4.20
CA SER A 217 24.90 29.79 2.81
C SER A 217 23.85 30.43 1.90
N ASP A 218 22.60 30.62 2.34
CA ASP A 218 21.51 31.12 1.47
C ASP A 218 21.12 32.58 1.72
N ARG A 219 22.13 33.42 1.99
CA ARG A 219 21.97 34.88 1.96
C ARG A 219 23.07 35.49 1.11
N LEU A 220 22.88 35.46 -0.21
CA LEU A 220 23.52 36.38 -1.14
C LEU A 220 22.81 36.26 -2.48
N HIS A 221 21.76 37.06 -2.67
CA HIS A 221 21.41 37.69 -3.96
C HIS A 221 20.70 39.00 -3.61
N GLN A 222 21.50 40.05 -3.44
CA GLN A 222 21.05 41.42 -3.66
C GLN A 222 21.02 41.62 -5.19
N PRO A 223 19.90 42.05 -5.79
CA PRO A 223 19.99 42.71 -7.08
C PRO A 223 20.39 44.17 -6.83
N GLU A 224 21.61 44.50 -7.23
CA GLU A 224 21.94 45.88 -7.61
C GLU A 224 21.15 46.24 -8.86
N ARG A 225 20.24 47.21 -8.75
CA ARG A 225 20.18 48.47 -9.52
C ARG A 225 18.85 49.16 -9.30
#